data_AF-A0A9E3A7A7-F1
#
_entry.id   AF-A0A9E3A7A7-F1
#
_cell.length_a   1.000
_cell.length_b   1.000
_cell.length_c   1.000
_cell.angle_alpha   90.00
_cell.angle_beta   90.00
_cell.angle_gamma   90.00
#
_symmetry.space_group_name_H-M   'P 1'
#
loop_
_entity.id
_entity.type
_entity.pdbx_description
1 polymer ?
#
loop_
_entity_poly.entity_id
_entity_poly.type
_entity_poly.pdbx_seq_one_letter_code
_entity_poly.pdbx_strand_id
1 'polypeptide(L)'
;MRFLGLLLAVLSTTVLAAPFAVQVGETRLALDTPSGFAAVQATGSPRLLELGEQLTSATNKILLFALEDADVRRFTVGDSPELRRYAIIVTPRDLQTARVTAAGFRSLVTDAMRDLGSPPDPKLALRTYLDAEPRRPKLIAELRKEQDVVSIMQGARLPDPPRSKAEPRYLLNSMTFMLVRGKALNLALYTLQNGPDDVEWLRAATLRWIEELQQLNLR
;
A
#
# COMPACT_ATOMS: atom_id res chain seq x y z
N MET A 1 30.89 -42.31 23.86
CA MET A 1 29.55 -41.69 23.89
C MET A 1 29.73 -40.23 23.47
N ARG A 2 29.78 -39.86 22.18
CA ARG A 2 28.67 -39.58 21.24
C ARG A 2 27.50 -38.82 21.89
N PHE A 3 27.48 -37.49 21.75
CA PHE A 3 26.25 -36.73 21.48
C PHE A 3 26.58 -35.54 20.57
N LEU A 4 25.94 -35.58 19.40
CA LEU A 4 26.06 -34.69 18.25
C LEU A 4 25.01 -33.59 18.44
N GLY A 5 25.43 -32.34 18.66
CA GLY A 5 24.54 -31.18 18.74
C GLY A 5 24.26 -30.62 17.36
N LEU A 6 23.26 -31.15 16.66
CA LEU A 6 22.76 -30.63 15.39
C LEU A 6 21.62 -29.64 15.69
N LEU A 7 21.92 -28.34 15.77
CA LEU A 7 20.90 -27.30 15.87
C LEU A 7 20.29 -27.10 14.47
N LEU A 8 19.00 -27.45 14.33
CA LEU A 8 18.21 -27.17 13.14
C LEU A 8 18.18 -25.66 12.87
N ALA A 9 18.79 -25.26 11.75
CA ALA A 9 18.47 -23.99 11.12
C ALA A 9 17.06 -24.10 10.51
N VAL A 10 16.07 -23.50 11.18
CA VAL A 10 14.75 -23.26 10.61
C VAL A 10 14.94 -22.23 9.50
N LEU A 11 15.05 -22.72 8.26
CA LEU A 11 14.92 -21.89 7.06
C LEU A 11 13.47 -21.40 7.02
N SER A 12 13.23 -20.18 7.50
CA SER A 12 12.00 -19.45 7.23
C SER A 12 11.93 -19.22 5.72
N THR A 13 11.30 -20.15 5.00
CA THR A 13 10.96 -19.95 3.59
C THR A 13 9.95 -18.82 3.53
N THR A 14 10.42 -17.61 3.26
CA THR A 14 9.56 -16.54 2.76
C THR A 14 8.99 -17.04 1.44
N VAL A 15 7.73 -17.44 1.44
CA VAL A 15 6.97 -17.63 0.21
C VAL A 15 6.90 -16.24 -0.42
N LEU A 16 7.82 -15.92 -1.33
CA LEU A 16 7.62 -14.81 -2.24
C LEU A 16 6.37 -15.17 -3.06
N ALA A 17 5.39 -14.27 -3.07
CA ALA A 17 4.32 -14.36 -4.04
C ALA A 17 4.96 -14.39 -5.45
N ALA A 18 4.41 -15.22 -6.34
CA ALA A 18 4.90 -15.26 -7.70
C ALA A 18 4.38 -14.02 -8.45
N PRO A 19 5.25 -13.30 -9.20
CA PRO A 19 4.82 -12.20 -10.04
C PRO A 19 3.70 -12.65 -11.00
N PHE A 20 2.69 -11.80 -11.15
CA PHE A 20 1.53 -12.06 -12.00
C PHE A 20 1.34 -10.93 -13.01
N ALA A 21 0.75 -11.25 -14.15
CA ALA A 21 0.55 -10.27 -15.19
C ALA A 21 -0.88 -9.70 -15.18
N VAL A 22 -1.00 -8.38 -15.33
CA VAL A 22 -2.27 -7.68 -15.42
C VAL A 22 -2.35 -6.88 -16.72
N GLN A 23 -3.50 -6.92 -17.38
CA GLN A 23 -3.77 -6.17 -18.60
C GLN A 23 -4.35 -4.79 -18.27
N VAL A 24 -3.67 -3.73 -18.69
CA VAL A 24 -4.09 -2.33 -18.56
C VAL A 24 -4.18 -1.69 -19.94
N GLY A 25 -5.40 -1.65 -20.49
CA GLY A 25 -5.61 -1.30 -21.90
C GLY A 25 -4.94 -2.34 -22.79
N GLU A 26 -4.09 -1.90 -23.71
CA GLU A 26 -3.28 -2.77 -24.57
C GLU A 26 -1.93 -3.21 -23.95
N THR A 27 -1.61 -2.73 -22.75
CA THR A 27 -0.31 -2.99 -22.11
C THR A 27 -0.42 -4.07 -21.04
N ARG A 28 0.44 -5.10 -21.15
CA ARG A 28 0.62 -6.11 -20.11
C ARG A 28 1.68 -5.64 -19.11
N LEU A 29 1.31 -5.53 -17.86
CA LEU A 29 2.19 -5.15 -16.75
C LEU A 29 2.45 -6.36 -15.87
N ALA A 30 3.67 -6.48 -15.34
CA ALA A 30 4.00 -7.47 -14.32
C ALA A 30 3.84 -6.83 -12.95
N LEU A 31 3.00 -7.39 -12.10
CA LEU A 31 2.79 -6.94 -10.73
C LEU A 31 3.22 -8.05 -9.78
N ASP A 32 3.44 -7.69 -8.53
CA ASP A 32 3.68 -8.63 -7.45
C ASP A 32 3.01 -8.15 -6.17
N THR A 33 2.75 -9.11 -5.29
CA THR A 33 2.19 -8.87 -3.98
C THR A 33 3.32 -8.55 -3.00
N PRO A 34 3.19 -7.52 -2.13
CA PRO A 34 4.23 -7.25 -1.14
C PRO A 34 4.45 -8.47 -0.24
N SER A 35 5.69 -8.69 0.19
CA SER A 35 6.03 -9.77 1.12
C SER A 35 5.15 -9.73 2.40
N GLY A 36 4.58 -10.89 2.76
CA GLY A 36 3.68 -11.04 3.92
C GLY A 36 2.21 -10.75 3.61
N PHE A 37 1.88 -10.47 2.36
CA PHE A 37 0.52 -10.27 1.88
C PHE A 37 0.14 -11.36 0.87
N ALA A 38 -1.15 -11.62 0.77
CA ALA A 38 -1.77 -12.46 -0.22
C ALA A 38 -2.69 -11.63 -1.13
N ALA A 39 -2.55 -11.81 -2.44
CA ALA A 39 -3.46 -11.23 -3.43
C ALA A 39 -4.86 -11.82 -3.26
N VAL A 40 -5.83 -10.95 -2.97
CA VAL A 40 -7.22 -11.34 -2.73
C VAL A 40 -7.83 -11.99 -3.97
N GLN A 41 -7.45 -11.55 -5.18
CA GLN A 41 -7.92 -12.12 -6.44
C GLN A 41 -7.62 -13.62 -6.56
N ALA A 42 -6.51 -14.09 -5.98
CA ALA A 42 -6.13 -15.50 -6.01
C ALA A 42 -6.96 -16.37 -5.05
N THR A 43 -7.65 -15.76 -4.09
CA THR A 43 -8.50 -16.49 -3.12
C THR A 43 -9.84 -16.92 -3.70
N GLY A 44 -10.29 -16.28 -4.79
CA GLY A 44 -11.61 -16.52 -5.38
C GLY A 44 -12.80 -16.07 -4.52
N SER A 45 -12.58 -15.35 -3.42
CA SER A 45 -13.65 -14.91 -2.50
C SER A 45 -14.32 -13.61 -2.98
N PRO A 46 -15.61 -13.63 -3.38
CA PRO A 46 -16.33 -12.42 -3.80
C PRO A 46 -16.40 -11.38 -2.68
N ARG A 47 -16.56 -11.81 -1.42
CA ARG A 47 -16.67 -10.91 -0.27
C ARG A 47 -15.39 -10.13 0.00
N LEU A 48 -14.22 -10.72 -0.25
CA LEU A 48 -12.95 -10.00 -0.12
C LEU A 48 -12.73 -9.06 -1.32
N LEU A 49 -13.24 -9.39 -2.50
CA LEU A 49 -13.22 -8.47 -3.65
C LEU A 49 -14.10 -7.25 -3.40
N GLU A 50 -15.32 -7.45 -2.92
CA GLU A 50 -16.24 -6.38 -2.51
C GLU A 50 -15.61 -5.45 -1.46
N LEU A 51 -14.88 -6.02 -0.50
CA LEU A 51 -14.13 -5.24 0.48
C LEU A 51 -13.08 -4.33 -0.18
N GLY A 52 -12.33 -4.86 -1.16
CA GLY A 52 -11.37 -4.07 -1.92
C GLY A 52 -12.04 -2.93 -2.69
N GLU A 53 -13.21 -3.18 -3.28
CA GLU A 53 -14.02 -2.18 -3.96
C GLU A 53 -14.54 -1.09 -3.01
N GLN A 54 -14.97 -1.44 -1.80
CA GLN A 54 -15.41 -0.48 -0.79
C GLN A 54 -14.28 0.44 -0.31
N LEU A 55 -13.05 -0.06 -0.29
CA LEU A 55 -11.86 0.70 0.12
C LEU A 55 -11.26 1.53 -1.02
N THR A 56 -11.80 1.43 -2.23
CA THR A 56 -11.25 2.08 -3.43
C THR A 56 -12.28 3.04 -4.05
N SER A 57 -11.85 4.24 -4.43
CA SER A 57 -12.72 5.16 -5.19
C SER A 57 -13.24 4.52 -6.48
N ALA A 58 -14.52 4.72 -6.80
CA ALA A 58 -15.14 4.20 -8.02
C ALA A 58 -14.46 4.70 -9.31
N THR A 59 -13.75 5.83 -9.26
CA THR A 59 -12.97 6.38 -10.40
C THR A 59 -11.72 5.58 -10.73
N ASN A 60 -11.36 4.62 -9.87
CA ASN A 60 -10.19 3.76 -10.03
C ASN A 60 -10.61 2.33 -10.39
N LYS A 61 -9.76 1.66 -11.17
CA LYS A 61 -9.81 0.22 -11.39
C LYS A 61 -8.75 -0.45 -10.53
N ILE A 62 -9.17 -1.40 -9.70
CA ILE A 62 -8.27 -2.23 -8.88
C ILE A 62 -7.51 -3.19 -9.80
N LEU A 63 -6.19 -3.19 -9.68
CA LEU A 63 -5.27 -4.12 -10.34
C LEU A 63 -4.74 -5.17 -9.35
N LEU A 64 -4.58 -4.78 -8.08
CA LEU A 64 -4.25 -5.66 -6.96
C LEU A 64 -4.97 -5.15 -5.72
N PHE A 65 -5.54 -6.07 -4.95
CA PHE A 65 -5.93 -5.85 -3.57
C PHE A 65 -5.32 -6.97 -2.76
N ALA A 66 -4.56 -6.64 -1.73
CA ALA A 66 -3.79 -7.60 -0.97
C ALA A 66 -3.98 -7.35 0.53
N LEU A 67 -4.17 -8.45 1.26
CA LEU A 67 -4.32 -8.46 2.72
C LEU A 67 -3.13 -9.19 3.33
N GLU A 68 -2.79 -8.89 4.59
CA GLU A 68 -1.81 -9.70 5.31
C GLU A 68 -2.24 -11.18 5.31
N ASP A 69 -1.29 -12.10 5.22
CA ASP A 69 -1.60 -13.53 5.20
C ASP A 69 -2.42 -13.96 6.44
N ALA A 70 -2.21 -13.28 7.56
CA ALA A 70 -2.97 -13.49 8.79
C ALA A 70 -4.46 -13.13 8.63
N ASP A 71 -4.77 -12.05 7.92
CA ASP A 71 -6.15 -11.60 7.67
C ASP A 71 -6.86 -12.51 6.67
N VAL A 72 -6.15 -12.99 5.64
CA VAL A 72 -6.71 -14.00 4.74
C VAL A 72 -7.01 -15.30 5.49
N ARG A 73 -6.10 -15.78 6.34
CA ARG A 73 -6.33 -16.98 7.16
C ARG A 73 -7.52 -16.84 8.11
N ARG A 74 -7.64 -15.70 8.80
CA ARG A 74 -8.80 -15.36 9.65
C ARG A 74 -10.09 -15.43 8.86
N PHE A 75 -10.13 -14.77 7.71
CA PHE A 75 -11.28 -14.81 6.83
C PHE A 75 -11.67 -16.24 6.43
N THR A 76 -10.68 -17.07 6.06
CA THR A 76 -10.92 -18.47 5.64
C THR A 76 -11.56 -19.31 6.74
N VAL A 77 -11.26 -19.06 8.02
CA VAL A 77 -11.88 -19.77 9.15
C VAL A 77 -13.19 -19.13 9.64
N GLY A 78 -13.68 -18.10 8.95
CA GLY A 78 -14.94 -17.42 9.27
C GLY A 78 -14.81 -16.21 10.20
N ASP A 79 -13.59 -15.86 10.62
CA ASP A 79 -13.33 -14.67 11.43
C ASP A 79 -13.31 -13.39 10.57
N SER A 80 -13.60 -12.25 11.21
CA SER A 80 -13.43 -10.95 10.56
C SER A 80 -11.95 -10.59 10.41
N PRO A 81 -11.50 -10.13 9.23
CA PRO A 81 -10.18 -9.53 9.07
C PRO A 81 -10.00 -8.32 10.00
N GLU A 82 -8.80 -8.15 10.56
CA GLU A 82 -8.46 -6.99 11.37
C GLU A 82 -8.16 -5.76 10.50
N LEU A 83 -7.71 -5.97 9.26
CA LEU A 83 -7.32 -4.93 8.31
C LEU A 83 -6.29 -3.98 8.91
N ARG A 84 -5.37 -4.53 9.72
CA ARG A 84 -4.28 -3.76 10.29
C ARG A 84 -3.43 -3.18 9.17
N ARG A 85 -3.11 -3.99 8.17
CA ARG A 85 -2.37 -3.61 6.97
C ARG A 85 -3.00 -4.21 5.73
N TYR A 86 -3.01 -3.44 4.66
CA TYR A 86 -3.48 -3.89 3.35
C TYR A 86 -2.81 -3.07 2.25
N ALA A 87 -2.76 -3.64 1.05
CA ALA A 87 -2.13 -3.05 -0.12
C ALA A 87 -3.12 -2.97 -1.29
N ILE A 88 -3.05 -1.87 -2.05
CA ILE A 88 -3.86 -1.65 -3.23
C ILE A 88 -2.96 -1.15 -4.36
N ILE A 89 -3.11 -1.71 -5.55
CA ILE A 89 -2.64 -1.10 -6.81
C ILE A 89 -3.86 -0.78 -7.65
N VAL A 90 -3.96 0.46 -8.11
CA VAL A 90 -5.02 0.92 -9.00
C VAL A 90 -4.48 1.68 -10.20
N THR A 91 -5.30 1.78 -11.24
CA THR A 91 -5.16 2.77 -12.32
C THR A 91 -6.43 3.62 -12.37
N PRO A 92 -6.32 4.94 -12.60
CA PRO A 92 -7.49 5.75 -12.95
C PRO A 92 -8.19 5.17 -14.17
N ARG A 93 -9.53 5.07 -14.12
CA ARG A 93 -10.33 4.41 -15.18
C ARG A 93 -10.23 5.15 -16.51
N ASP A 94 -10.23 6.48 -16.46
CA ASP A 94 -10.03 7.38 -17.61
C ASP A 94 -8.66 7.20 -18.28
N LEU A 95 -7.65 6.74 -17.53
CA LEU A 95 -6.29 6.48 -18.03
C LEU A 95 -6.02 5.01 -18.36
N GLN A 96 -6.98 4.11 -18.15
CA GLN A 96 -6.77 2.67 -18.35
C GLN A 96 -6.33 2.35 -19.80
N THR A 97 -7.01 2.92 -20.79
CA THR A 97 -6.72 2.71 -22.22
C THR A 97 -5.68 3.69 -22.75
N ALA A 98 -5.63 4.91 -22.19
CA ALA A 98 -4.72 5.96 -22.61
C ALA A 98 -3.25 5.61 -22.36
N ARG A 99 -2.36 6.22 -23.16
CA ARG A 99 -0.92 6.21 -22.90
C ARG A 99 -0.56 7.52 -22.21
N VAL A 100 0.04 7.42 -21.03
CA VAL A 100 0.44 8.57 -20.22
C VAL A 100 1.86 8.98 -20.60
N THR A 101 2.05 10.26 -20.90
CA THR A 101 3.38 10.85 -21.14
C THR A 101 4.04 11.25 -19.81
N ALA A 102 5.35 11.46 -19.81
CA ALA A 102 6.04 11.97 -18.62
C ALA A 102 5.47 13.32 -18.13
N ALA A 103 5.02 14.19 -19.04
CA ALA A 103 4.38 15.45 -18.68
C ALA A 103 3.00 15.24 -18.04
N GLY A 104 2.18 14.36 -18.64
CA GLY A 104 0.88 13.99 -18.08
C GLY A 104 1.00 13.34 -16.70
N PHE A 105 1.99 12.47 -16.51
CA PHE A 105 2.30 11.87 -15.22
C PHE A 105 2.64 12.93 -14.16
N ARG A 106 3.52 13.90 -14.48
CA ARG A 106 3.84 14.99 -13.56
C ARG A 106 2.63 15.85 -13.18
N SER A 107 1.73 16.13 -14.14
CA SER A 107 0.48 16.83 -13.84
C SER A 107 -0.36 16.03 -12.85
N LEU A 108 -0.57 14.74 -13.12
CA LEU A 108 -1.34 13.85 -12.26
C LEU A 108 -0.79 13.81 -10.83
N VAL A 109 0.53 13.69 -10.67
CA VAL A 109 1.18 13.71 -9.35
C VAL A 109 0.97 15.06 -8.66
N THR A 110 1.14 16.16 -9.40
CA THR A 110 0.98 17.52 -8.86
C THR A 110 -0.44 17.78 -8.37
N ASP A 111 -1.43 17.36 -9.17
CA ASP A 111 -2.85 17.47 -8.82
C ASP A 111 -3.18 16.64 -7.58
N ALA A 112 -2.67 15.41 -7.49
CA ALA A 112 -2.91 14.53 -6.35
C ALA A 112 -2.22 15.00 -5.05
N MET A 113 -1.13 15.75 -5.14
CA MET A 113 -0.38 16.25 -3.97
C MET A 113 -0.79 17.64 -3.51
N ARG A 114 -1.61 18.38 -4.28
CA ARG A 114 -1.94 19.80 -4.05
C ARG A 114 -2.42 20.10 -2.64
N ASP A 115 -3.24 19.23 -2.06
CA ASP A 115 -3.94 19.49 -0.80
C ASP A 115 -3.30 18.85 0.44
N LEU A 116 -2.13 18.21 0.29
CA LEU A 116 -1.45 17.46 1.36
C LEU A 116 -0.54 18.32 2.24
N GLY A 117 -0.21 19.53 1.80
CA GLY A 117 0.65 20.46 2.52
C GLY A 117 2.13 20.04 2.53
N SER A 118 2.87 20.50 3.55
CA SER A 118 4.29 20.19 3.75
C SER A 118 4.46 19.19 4.91
N PRO A 119 5.54 18.37 4.88
CA PRO A 119 5.82 17.46 5.97
C PRO A 119 6.06 18.22 7.29
N PRO A 120 5.79 17.60 8.45
CA PRO A 120 6.02 18.21 9.75
C PRO A 120 7.52 18.44 10.03
N ASP A 121 7.80 19.30 11.01
CA ASP A 121 9.14 19.35 11.63
C ASP A 121 9.49 17.95 12.17
N PRO A 122 10.67 17.38 11.86
CA PRO A 122 11.10 16.08 12.36
C PRO A 122 11.06 15.92 13.89
N LYS A 123 11.10 17.03 14.64
CA LYS A 123 11.03 17.04 16.12
C LYS A 123 9.59 16.99 16.64
N LEU A 124 8.59 17.29 15.81
CA LEU A 124 7.19 17.26 16.22
C LEU A 124 6.71 15.81 16.32
N ALA A 125 6.11 15.45 17.46
CA ALA A 125 5.51 14.13 17.64
C ALA A 125 4.40 13.91 16.60
N LEU A 126 4.46 12.78 15.89
CA LEU A 126 3.54 12.48 14.78
C LEU A 126 2.06 12.55 15.19
N ARG A 127 1.70 12.03 16.38
CA ARG A 127 0.32 12.09 16.88
C ARG A 127 -0.16 13.54 17.02
N THR A 128 0.64 14.40 17.63
CA THR A 128 0.35 15.84 17.77
C THR A 128 0.13 16.51 16.42
N TYR A 129 0.92 16.16 15.41
CA TYR A 129 0.75 16.66 14.05
C TYR A 129 -0.58 16.22 13.40
N LEU A 130 -0.94 14.95 13.54
CA LEU A 130 -2.17 14.38 12.98
C LEU A 130 -3.44 14.82 13.71
N ASP A 131 -3.33 15.17 15.00
CA ASP A 131 -4.45 15.66 15.81
C ASP A 131 -4.87 17.09 15.44
N ALA A 132 -3.98 17.88 14.82
CA ALA A 132 -4.25 19.27 14.48
C ALA A 132 -5.38 19.45 13.43
N GLU A 133 -5.53 18.50 12.50
CA GLU A 133 -6.63 18.48 11.53
C GLU A 133 -7.18 17.05 11.40
N PRO A 134 -8.06 16.62 12.33
CA PRO A 134 -8.55 15.25 12.33
C PRO A 134 -9.35 14.97 11.05
N ARG A 135 -9.30 13.72 10.58
CA ARG A 135 -9.98 13.22 9.36
C ARG A 135 -9.43 13.74 8.03
N ARG A 136 -8.46 14.65 8.03
CA ARG A 136 -7.77 15.08 6.81
C ARG A 136 -6.42 14.36 6.67
N PRO A 137 -6.14 13.71 5.54
CA PRO A 137 -4.80 13.19 5.25
C PRO A 137 -3.78 14.33 5.23
N LYS A 138 -2.66 14.12 5.93
CA LYS A 138 -1.54 15.06 5.99
C LYS A 138 -0.25 14.39 5.55
N LEU A 139 0.57 15.11 4.78
CA LEU A 139 1.89 14.65 4.37
C LEU A 139 2.78 14.44 5.60
N ILE A 140 3.36 13.25 5.74
CA ILE A 140 4.32 12.92 6.81
C ILE A 140 5.75 12.98 6.27
N ALA A 141 5.99 12.40 5.09
CA ALA A 141 7.31 12.41 4.48
C ALA A 141 7.23 12.21 2.97
N GLU A 142 8.18 12.78 2.24
CA GLU A 142 8.51 12.33 0.89
C GLU A 142 9.43 11.09 1.00
N LEU A 143 9.11 10.02 0.27
CA LEU A 143 9.88 8.77 0.29
C LEU A 143 10.79 8.67 -0.93
N ARG A 144 10.28 9.04 -2.11
CA ARG A 144 11.00 8.96 -3.38
C ARG A 144 10.45 9.98 -4.37
N LYS A 145 11.33 10.59 -5.18
CA LYS A 145 10.96 11.59 -6.18
C LYS A 145 11.87 11.51 -7.40
N GLU A 146 11.40 10.81 -8.41
CA GLU A 146 12.07 10.59 -9.70
C GLU A 146 11.11 10.93 -10.85
N GLN A 147 11.57 10.79 -12.09
CA GLN A 147 10.80 11.20 -13.27
C GLN A 147 9.53 10.35 -13.49
N ASP A 148 9.60 9.06 -13.17
CA ASP A 148 8.59 8.05 -13.41
C ASP A 148 8.05 7.44 -12.10
N VAL A 149 8.56 7.84 -10.95
CA VAL A 149 8.05 7.42 -9.65
C VAL A 149 8.06 8.56 -8.64
N VAL A 150 6.94 8.77 -7.96
CA VAL A 150 6.84 9.67 -6.81
C VAL A 150 6.14 8.92 -5.70
N SER A 151 6.77 8.83 -4.54
CA SER A 151 6.25 8.14 -3.37
C SER A 151 6.27 9.06 -2.16
N ILE A 152 5.15 9.12 -1.47
CA ILE A 152 4.98 9.88 -0.25
C ILE A 152 4.35 9.00 0.83
N MET A 153 4.52 9.41 2.07
CA MET A 153 3.84 8.87 3.24
C MET A 153 2.96 9.95 3.83
N GLN A 154 1.72 9.59 4.14
CA GLN A 154 0.74 10.48 4.74
C GLN A 154 -0.01 9.74 5.85
N GLY A 155 -0.75 10.48 6.66
CA GLY A 155 -1.60 9.87 7.68
C GLY A 155 -2.75 10.77 8.10
N ALA A 156 -3.70 10.18 8.81
CA ALA A 156 -4.85 10.88 9.37
C ALA A 156 -5.30 10.23 10.68
N ARG A 157 -5.84 11.05 11.59
CA ARG A 157 -6.60 10.56 12.73
C ARG A 157 -7.95 10.02 12.24
N LEU A 158 -8.26 8.77 12.60
CA LEU A 158 -9.53 8.13 12.32
C LEU A 158 -10.65 8.71 13.21
N PRO A 159 -11.91 8.72 12.74
CA PRO A 159 -13.02 9.12 13.58
C PRO A 159 -13.17 8.20 14.79
N ASP A 160 -13.44 8.79 15.95
CA ASP A 160 -13.75 8.03 17.15
C ASP A 160 -15.07 7.26 16.96
N PRO A 161 -15.15 5.99 17.39
CA PRO A 161 -16.41 5.26 17.37
C PRO A 161 -17.46 5.98 18.24
N PRO A 162 -18.75 6.01 17.84
CA PRO A 162 -19.80 6.62 18.63
C PRO A 162 -19.84 6.06 20.06
N ARG A 163 -19.80 6.95 21.07
CA ARG A 163 -19.86 6.62 22.51
C ARG A 163 -18.66 5.80 23.05
N SER A 164 -17.54 5.78 22.35
CA SER A 164 -16.34 5.10 22.83
C SER A 164 -15.39 6.04 23.58
N LYS A 165 -14.82 5.55 24.68
CA LYS A 165 -13.64 6.15 25.36
C LYS A 165 -12.32 5.53 24.87
N ALA A 166 -12.35 4.80 23.75
CA ALA A 166 -11.16 4.16 23.20
C ALA A 166 -10.10 5.21 22.83
N GLU A 167 -8.84 4.76 22.87
CA GLU A 167 -7.73 5.61 22.44
C GLU A 167 -7.87 6.04 20.97
N PRO A 168 -7.44 7.27 20.63
CA PRO A 168 -7.38 7.73 19.26
C PRO A 168 -6.63 6.76 18.36
N ARG A 169 -7.21 6.46 17.20
CA ARG A 169 -6.59 5.62 16.17
C ARG A 169 -6.11 6.47 15.01
N TYR A 170 -5.00 6.07 14.41
CA TYR A 170 -4.42 6.76 13.26
C TYR A 170 -4.22 5.74 12.14
N LEU A 171 -4.51 6.18 10.92
CA LEU A 171 -4.22 5.44 9.71
C LEU A 171 -3.04 6.12 9.03
N LEU A 172 -1.98 5.36 8.78
CA LEU A 172 -0.87 5.78 7.94
C LEU A 172 -1.00 5.06 6.61
N ASN A 173 -0.62 5.74 5.53
CA ASN A 173 -0.46 5.08 4.25
C ASN A 173 0.67 5.71 3.44
N SER A 174 1.32 4.88 2.62
CA SER A 174 2.10 5.41 1.51
C SER A 174 1.19 5.61 0.31
N MET A 175 1.45 6.63 -0.49
CA MET A 175 0.85 6.82 -1.81
C MET A 175 1.98 6.95 -2.82
N THR A 176 2.04 6.02 -3.76
CA THR A 176 3.10 5.95 -4.77
C THR A 176 2.48 6.01 -6.15
N PHE A 177 2.88 7.01 -6.92
CA PHE A 177 2.56 7.12 -8.34
C PHE A 177 3.72 6.53 -9.14
N MET A 178 3.41 5.64 -10.09
CA MET A 178 4.41 5.07 -11.00
C MET A 178 3.94 5.18 -12.44
N LEU A 179 4.84 5.60 -13.34
CA LEU A 179 4.66 5.56 -14.78
C LEU A 179 5.36 4.33 -15.34
N VAL A 180 4.61 3.25 -15.52
CA VAL A 180 5.15 1.96 -15.97
C VAL A 180 4.70 1.69 -17.40
N ARG A 181 5.65 1.62 -18.33
CA ARG A 181 5.39 1.33 -19.76
C ARG A 181 4.29 2.22 -20.38
N GLY A 182 4.23 3.49 -19.97
CA GLY A 182 3.22 4.44 -20.44
C GLY A 182 1.85 4.32 -19.77
N LYS A 183 1.74 3.61 -18.64
CA LYS A 183 0.54 3.51 -17.80
C LYS A 183 0.80 4.14 -16.44
N ALA A 184 -0.17 4.88 -15.92
CA ALA A 184 -0.10 5.48 -14.60
C ALA A 184 -0.72 4.51 -13.58
N LEU A 185 0.07 4.12 -12.58
CA LEU A 185 -0.34 3.30 -11.46
C LEU A 185 -0.31 4.14 -10.18
N ASN A 186 -1.27 3.92 -9.30
CA ASN A 186 -1.23 4.38 -7.92
C ASN A 186 -1.18 3.16 -6.99
N LEU A 187 -0.16 3.11 -6.16
CA LEU A 187 0.09 2.06 -5.20
C LEU A 187 -0.04 2.64 -3.80
N ALA A 188 -0.83 1.98 -2.98
CA ALA A 188 -1.01 2.38 -1.60
C ALA A 188 -0.82 1.18 -0.67
N LEU A 189 -0.01 1.38 0.35
CA LEU A 189 0.17 0.46 1.47
C LEU A 189 -0.36 1.16 2.71
N TYR A 190 -1.27 0.53 3.42
CA TYR A 190 -1.95 1.08 4.58
C TYR A 190 -1.49 0.36 5.84
N THR A 191 -1.42 1.08 6.96
CA THR A 191 -1.24 0.50 8.29
C THR A 191 -1.99 1.31 9.33
N LEU A 192 -2.69 0.63 10.25
CA LEU A 192 -3.10 1.22 11.51
C LEU A 192 -1.84 1.49 12.36
N GLN A 193 -1.73 2.70 12.90
CA GLN A 193 -0.59 3.08 13.74
C GLN A 193 -0.81 2.61 15.17
N ASN A 194 0.00 1.66 15.61
CA ASN A 194 0.06 1.23 17.00
C ASN A 194 1.33 1.76 17.69
N GLY A 195 2.41 1.94 16.95
CA GLY A 195 3.68 2.44 17.48
C GLY A 195 4.54 3.18 16.44
N PRO A 196 5.73 3.66 16.84
CA PRO A 196 6.68 4.30 15.93
C PRO A 196 7.19 3.34 14.85
N ASP A 197 7.29 2.05 15.16
CA ASP A 197 7.77 1.02 14.22
C ASP A 197 6.90 0.89 12.97
N ASP A 198 5.62 1.25 13.04
CA ASP A 198 4.73 1.20 11.88
C ASP A 198 5.10 2.24 10.81
N VAL A 199 5.72 3.36 11.21
CA VAL A 199 6.22 4.40 10.28
C VAL A 199 7.40 3.87 9.48
N GLU A 200 8.38 3.29 10.18
CA GLU A 200 9.58 2.74 9.53
C GLU A 200 9.27 1.48 8.73
N TRP A 201 8.37 0.63 9.23
CA TRP A 201 7.85 -0.50 8.46
C TRP A 201 7.20 -0.03 7.16
N LEU A 202 6.33 0.99 7.21
CA LEU A 202 5.64 1.50 6.03
C LEU A 202 6.64 2.06 5.01
N ARG A 203 7.62 2.85 5.47
CA ARG A 203 8.72 3.37 4.64
C ARG A 203 9.48 2.24 3.96
N ALA A 204 9.98 1.26 4.72
CA ALA A 204 10.80 0.18 4.21
C ALA A 204 10.02 -0.74 3.26
N ALA A 205 8.79 -1.11 3.64
CA ALA A 205 7.94 -1.96 2.81
C ALA A 205 7.59 -1.30 1.48
N THR A 206 7.27 -0.01 1.49
CA THR A 206 6.96 0.74 0.27
C THR A 206 8.16 0.87 -0.65
N LEU A 207 9.33 1.27 -0.15
CA LEU A 207 10.53 1.45 -0.98
C LEU A 207 10.95 0.13 -1.65
N ARG A 208 10.97 -0.97 -0.88
CA ARG A 208 11.24 -2.30 -1.42
C ARG A 208 10.24 -2.70 -2.51
N TRP A 209 8.94 -2.50 -2.26
CA TRP A 209 7.91 -2.89 -3.22
C TRP A 209 8.00 -2.09 -4.53
N ILE A 210 8.38 -0.82 -4.46
CA ILE A 210 8.66 0.00 -5.65
C ILE A 210 9.81 -0.60 -6.45
N GLU A 211 10.92 -0.94 -5.79
CA GLU A 211 12.09 -1.54 -6.45
C GLU A 211 11.74 -2.86 -7.15
N GLU A 212 11.01 -3.74 -6.46
CA GLU A 212 10.53 -5.01 -7.01
C GLU A 212 9.67 -4.79 -8.26
N LEU A 213 8.69 -3.88 -8.20
CA LEU A 213 7.81 -3.59 -9.33
C LEU A 213 8.52 -2.91 -10.51
N GLN A 214 9.49 -2.03 -10.23
CA GLN A 214 10.35 -1.48 -11.29
C GLN A 214 11.11 -2.61 -11.97
N GLN A 215 11.80 -3.46 -11.21
CA GLN A 215 12.56 -4.59 -11.74
C GLN A 215 11.72 -5.53 -12.61
N LEU A 216 10.48 -5.81 -12.20
CA LEU A 216 9.56 -6.67 -12.97
C LEU A 216 9.15 -6.07 -14.31
N ASN A 217 9.17 -4.75 -14.47
CA ASN A 217 8.71 -4.05 -15.67
C ASN A 217 9.82 -3.37 -16.48
N LEU A 218 11.09 -3.55 -16.10
CA LEU A 218 12.26 -3.18 -16.91
C LEU A 218 12.46 -4.12 -18.12
N ARG A 219 11.78 -5.28 -18.13
CA ARG A 219 11.87 -6.29 -19.18
C ARG A 219 10.86 -6.08 -20.30
#